data_AF-A0A1C6AS05-F1
#
_entry.id   AF-A0A1C6AS05-F1
#
_cell.length_a   1.000
_cell.length_b   1.000
_cell.length_c   1.000
_cell.angle_alpha   90.00
_cell.angle_beta   90.00
_cell.angle_gamma   90.00
#
_symmetry.space_group_name_H-M   'P 1'
#
loop_
_entity.id
_entity.type
_entity.pdbx_description
1 polymer ?
#
loop_
_entity_poly.entity_id
_entity_poly.type
_entity_poly.pdbx_seq_one_letter_code
_entity_poly.pdbx_strand_id
1 'polypeptide(L)'
;MDTNRDERYTNQYTVNMLFPNENPLDALKRELLKLSVEDYMRTVKDIRFPKRSEMREFGKIYNDTDDVYIKIRVELLGMYGSTTTFVMSFHFAEKAFIPAMFPYKKQ
;
A
#
# COMPACT_ATOMS: atom_id res chain seq x y z
N MET A 1 -2.60 -10.49 13.55
CA MET A 1 -2.81 -9.19 14.22
C MET A 1 -1.44 -8.66 14.60
N ASP A 2 -1.14 -7.41 14.26
CA ASP A 2 0.16 -6.72 14.40
C ASP A 2 0.46 -6.35 15.86
N THR A 3 0.54 -7.32 16.78
CA THR A 3 0.73 -7.00 18.21
C THR A 3 2.19 -6.81 18.63
N ASN A 4 3.16 -6.86 17.71
CA ASN A 4 4.60 -6.80 18.03
C ASN A 4 5.43 -5.92 17.09
N ARG A 5 4.82 -4.99 16.35
CA ARG A 5 5.54 -4.00 15.53
C ARG A 5 5.55 -2.66 16.24
N ASP A 6 6.71 -1.98 16.22
CA ASP A 6 6.86 -0.59 16.67
C ASP A 6 5.73 0.26 16.05
N GLU A 7 5.04 1.05 16.86
CA GLU A 7 3.81 1.80 16.50
C GLU A 7 3.99 2.63 15.23
N ARG A 8 5.23 3.04 14.95
CA ARG A 8 5.64 3.80 13.76
C ARG A 8 5.42 3.07 12.43
N TYR A 9 5.27 1.75 12.44
CA TYR A 9 5.04 0.93 11.24
C TYR A 9 3.59 0.49 11.06
N THR A 10 2.68 0.99 11.90
CA THR A 10 1.24 0.73 11.72
C THR A 10 0.68 1.57 10.57
N ASN A 11 -0.35 1.04 9.91
CA ASN A 11 -1.03 1.74 8.82
C ASN A 11 -1.60 3.08 9.28
N GLN A 12 -2.23 3.10 10.45
CA GLN A 12 -2.85 4.31 11.00
C GLN A 12 -1.81 5.38 11.32
N TYR A 13 -0.68 5.01 11.94
CA TYR A 13 0.41 5.94 12.20
C TYR A 13 0.97 6.52 10.90
N THR A 14 1.28 5.66 9.93
CA THR A 14 1.88 6.09 8.65
C THR A 14 0.95 7.07 7.91
N VAL A 15 -0.35 6.77 7.84
CA VAL A 15 -1.33 7.65 7.19
C VAL A 15 -1.44 9.00 7.91
N ASN A 16 -1.50 9.00 9.24
CA ASN A 16 -1.57 10.25 10.02
C ASN A 16 -0.30 11.10 9.88
N MET A 17 0.87 10.48 9.75
CA MET A 17 2.13 11.19 9.59
C MET A 17 2.28 11.77 8.18
N LEU A 18 1.89 11.02 7.15
CA LEU A 18 1.96 11.47 5.75
C LEU A 18 0.90 12.51 5.40
N PHE A 19 -0.28 12.42 6.02
CA PHE A 19 -1.44 13.27 5.69
C PHE A 19 -2.10 13.86 6.96
N PRO A 20 -1.34 14.61 7.79
CA PRO A 20 -1.81 15.06 9.11
C PRO A 20 -3.01 16.02 9.05
N ASN A 21 -3.19 16.70 7.92
CA ASN A 21 -4.21 17.74 7.72
C ASN A 21 -5.30 17.32 6.71
N GLU A 22 -5.35 16.06 6.30
CA GLU A 22 -6.35 15.54 5.35
C GLU A 22 -7.26 14.51 6.01
N ASN A 23 -8.48 14.38 5.48
CA ASN A 23 -9.31 13.22 5.82
C ASN A 23 -8.62 11.95 5.27
N PRO A 24 -8.39 10.91 6.10
CA PRO A 24 -7.71 9.69 5.66
C PRO A 24 -8.35 9.03 4.44
N LEU A 25 -9.68 9.04 4.33
CA LEU A 25 -10.38 8.43 3.19
C LEU A 25 -10.09 9.18 1.88
N ASP A 26 -10.05 10.50 1.93
CA ASP A 26 -9.80 11.32 0.75
C ASP A 26 -8.33 11.21 0.32
N ALA A 27 -7.40 11.18 1.28
CA ALA A 27 -5.99 10.92 1.03
C ALA A 27 -5.78 9.55 0.36
N LEU A 28 -6.41 8.49 0.89
CA LEU A 28 -6.35 7.13 0.31
C LEU A 28 -6.87 7.10 -1.13
N LYS A 29 -8.04 7.71 -1.41
CA LYS A 29 -8.61 7.77 -2.77
C LYS A 29 -7.68 8.52 -3.72
N ARG A 30 -7.16 9.68 -3.30
CA ARG A 30 -6.24 10.50 -4.08
C ARG A 30 -4.95 9.74 -4.40
N GLU A 31 -4.36 9.06 -3.41
CA GLU A 31 -3.14 8.28 -3.63
C GLU A 31 -3.40 7.07 -4.53
N LEU A 32 -4.53 6.39 -4.38
CA LEU A 32 -4.92 5.31 -5.28
C LEU A 32 -4.97 5.76 -6.75
N LEU A 33 -5.48 6.97 -7.02
CA LEU A 33 -5.53 7.56 -8.37
C LEU A 33 -4.18 8.00 -8.92
N LYS A 34 -3.18 8.24 -8.04
CA LYS A 34 -1.83 8.70 -8.41
C LYS A 34 -0.84 7.56 -8.63
N LEU A 35 -1.18 6.33 -8.26
CA LEU A 35 -0.29 5.19 -8.45
C LEU A 35 -0.12 4.87 -9.92
N SER A 36 1.12 4.64 -10.32
CA SER A 36 1.51 4.28 -11.67
C SER A 36 2.14 2.89 -11.72
N VAL A 37 2.37 2.39 -12.94
CA VAL A 37 3.10 1.14 -13.15
C VAL A 37 4.57 1.25 -12.71
N GLU A 38 5.15 2.45 -12.73
CA GLU A 38 6.54 2.66 -12.31
C GLU A 38 6.71 2.54 -10.79
N ASP A 39 5.64 2.75 -10.03
CA ASP A 39 5.62 2.55 -8.58
C ASP A 39 5.43 1.08 -8.19
N TYR A 40 5.03 0.22 -9.14
CA TYR A 40 4.80 -1.20 -8.85
C TYR A 40 6.11 -1.91 -8.53
N MET A 41 6.09 -2.71 -7.46
CA MET A 41 7.23 -3.51 -7.05
C MET A 41 6.98 -4.99 -7.33
N ARG A 42 5.88 -5.53 -6.81
CA ARG A 42 5.55 -6.96 -6.92
C ARG A 42 4.12 -7.26 -6.50
N THR A 43 3.69 -8.47 -6.84
CA THR A 43 2.47 -9.08 -6.30
C THR A 43 2.85 -10.06 -5.18
N VAL A 44 2.14 -10.00 -4.06
CA VAL A 44 2.38 -10.85 -2.88
C VAL A 44 1.10 -11.58 -2.49
N LYS A 45 1.23 -12.84 -2.09
CA LYS A 45 0.12 -13.67 -1.60
C LYS A 45 0.21 -13.84 -0.09
N ASP A 46 -0.91 -13.65 0.62
CA ASP A 46 -0.96 -13.91 2.05
C ASP A 46 -1.02 -15.42 2.31
N ILE A 47 0.11 -16.01 2.67
CA ILE A 47 0.23 -17.45 2.94
C ILE A 47 -0.64 -17.92 4.11
N ARG A 48 -1.00 -17.02 5.05
CA ARG A 48 -1.85 -17.36 6.20
C ARG A 48 -3.32 -17.43 5.81
N PHE A 49 -3.70 -16.76 4.74
CA PHE A 49 -5.07 -16.71 4.23
C PHE A 49 -5.08 -16.99 2.72
N PRO A 50 -4.76 -18.23 2.30
CA PRO A 50 -4.52 -18.57 0.89
C PRO A 50 -5.74 -18.38 -0.03
N LYS A 51 -6.94 -18.30 0.56
CA LYS A 51 -8.21 -18.03 -0.14
C LYS A 51 -8.46 -16.54 -0.42
N ARG A 52 -7.70 -15.63 0.20
CA ARG A 52 -7.80 -14.19 -0.07
C ARG A 52 -7.12 -13.85 -1.38
N SER A 53 -7.62 -12.80 -2.02
CA SER A 53 -7.03 -12.23 -3.22
C SER A 53 -5.59 -11.75 -2.94
N GLU A 54 -4.77 -11.75 -3.99
CA GLU A 54 -3.39 -11.27 -3.91
C GLU A 54 -3.34 -9.76 -3.61
N MET A 55 -2.22 -9.34 -3.04
CA MET A 55 -1.91 -7.93 -2.76
C MET A 55 -0.91 -7.44 -3.78
N ARG A 56 -1.15 -6.24 -4.33
CA ARG A 56 -0.15 -5.52 -5.13
C ARG A 56 0.60 -4.58 -4.22
N GLU A 57 1.93 -4.68 -4.22
CA GLU A 57 2.83 -3.82 -3.47
C GLU A 57 3.45 -2.80 -4.41
N PHE A 58 3.31 -1.53 -4.03
CA PHE A 58 3.89 -0.37 -4.68
C PHE A 58 4.84 0.33 -3.70
N GLY A 59 5.80 1.08 -4.22
CA GLY A 59 6.70 1.90 -3.43
C GLY A 59 6.69 3.34 -3.95
N LYS A 60 6.52 4.31 -3.05
CA LYS A 60 6.66 5.74 -3.35
C LYS A 60 7.53 6.43 -2.32
N ILE A 61 8.19 7.49 -2.76
CA ILE A 61 8.92 8.42 -1.90
C ILE A 61 7.97 9.56 -1.55
N TYR A 62 7.77 9.81 -0.26
CA TYR A 62 7.03 10.96 0.26
C TYR A 62 8.01 11.93 0.91
N ASN A 63 7.67 13.23 0.93
CA ASN A 63 8.49 14.28 1.53
C ASN A 63 9.98 14.23 1.09
N ASP A 64 10.23 13.80 -0.15
CA ASP A 64 11.54 13.60 -0.77
C ASP A 64 12.50 12.63 -0.05
N THR A 65 12.08 12.01 1.05
CA THR A 65 12.97 11.25 1.96
C THR A 65 12.37 9.96 2.48
N ASP A 66 11.04 9.88 2.59
CA ASP A 66 10.36 8.75 3.22
C ASP A 66 9.97 7.71 2.17
N ASP A 67 10.68 6.57 2.18
CA ASP A 67 10.29 5.39 1.42
C ASP A 67 9.05 4.73 2.06
N VAL A 68 7.96 4.62 1.29
CA VAL A 68 6.68 4.09 1.79
C VAL A 68 6.17 2.98 0.89
N TYR A 69 5.93 1.82 1.49
CA TYR A 69 5.22 0.71 0.87
C TYR A 69 3.72 0.96 0.91
N ILE A 70 3.08 0.76 -0.24
CA ILE A 70 1.63 0.84 -0.40
C ILE A 70 1.14 -0.52 -0.86
N LYS A 71 0.27 -1.15 -0.07
CA LYS A 71 -0.33 -2.45 -0.40
C LYS A 71 -1.79 -2.29 -0.71
N ILE A 72 -2.21 -2.77 -1.87
CA ILE A 72 -3.60 -2.72 -2.33
C ILE A 72 -4.09 -4.13 -2.63
N ARG A 73 -5.27 -4.45 -2.12
CA ARG A 73 -6.07 -5.60 -2.52
C ARG A 73 -7.46 -5.16 -2.90
N VAL A 74 -7.96 -5.72 -3.98
CA VAL A 74 -9.34 -5.55 -4.42
C VAL A 74 -10.07 -6.83 -4.10
N GLU A 75 -11.17 -6.72 -3.36
CA GLU A 75 -12.06 -7.83 -3.05
C GLU A 75 -13.40 -7.59 -3.74
N LEU A 76 -13.83 -8.55 -4.55
CA LEU A 76 -15.15 -8.56 -5.17
C LEU A 76 -16.07 -9.38 -4.27
N LEU A 77 -16.99 -8.71 -3.57
CA LEU A 77 -17.93 -9.33 -2.64
C LEU A 77 -19.29 -9.53 -3.34
N GLY A 78 -19.69 -10.79 -3.53
CA GLY A 78 -21.05 -11.18 -3.92
C GLY A 78 -21.12 -12.23 -5.04
N MET A 79 -22.21 -13.01 -5.06
CA MET A 79 -22.52 -14.00 -6.12
C MET A 79 -22.71 -13.37 -7.52
N TYR A 80 -22.96 -12.05 -7.58
CA TYR A 80 -23.26 -11.30 -8.81
C TYR A 80 -22.33 -10.08 -9.04
N GLY A 81 -21.21 -9.96 -8.30
CA GLY A 81 -20.12 -9.05 -8.64
C GLY A 81 -20.33 -7.53 -8.44
N SER A 82 -21.35 -7.08 -7.70
CA SER A 82 -21.68 -5.65 -7.62
C SER A 82 -20.96 -4.85 -6.52
N THR A 83 -20.40 -5.49 -5.49
CA THR A 83 -19.71 -4.77 -4.41
C THR A 83 -18.20 -4.98 -4.51
N THR A 84 -17.46 -3.91 -4.80
CA THR A 84 -15.99 -3.92 -4.81
C THR A 84 -15.47 -3.21 -3.57
N THR A 85 -14.63 -3.89 -2.79
CA THR A 85 -13.93 -3.30 -1.64
C THR A 85 -12.45 -3.18 -1.94
N PHE A 86 -11.90 -1.99 -1.73
CA PHE A 86 -10.47 -1.74 -1.80
C PHE A 86 -9.90 -1.73 -0.39
N VAL A 87 -8.94 -2.60 -0.14
CA VAL A 87 -8.13 -2.61 1.09
C VAL A 87 -6.79 -2.01 0.73
N MET A 88 -6.45 -0.89 1.37
CA MET A 88 -5.21 -0.17 1.13
C MET A 88 -4.49 0.07 2.46
N SER A 89 -3.17 -0.05 2.46
CA SER A 89 -2.34 0.23 3.63
C SER A 89 -1.01 0.85 3.24
N PHE A 90 -0.50 1.72 4.12
CA PHE A 90 0.76 2.44 3.99
C PHE A 90 1.69 2.02 5.12
N HIS A 91 2.94 1.75 4.79
CA HIS A 91 3.96 1.40 5.76
C HIS A 91 5.29 2.03 5.38
N PHE A 92 5.90 2.81 6.28
CA PHE A 92 7.27 3.24 6.10
C PHE A 92 8.19 2.03 5.89
N ALA A 93 9.15 2.17 4.99
CA ALA A 93 10.11 1.13 4.70
C ALA A 93 11.17 1.10 5.81
N GLU A 94 11.48 -0.11 6.28
CA GLU A 94 12.61 -0.32 7.21
C GLU A 94 13.96 -0.25 6.49
N LYS A 95 13.97 -0.38 5.16
CA LYS A 95 15.15 -0.35 4.31
C LYS A 95 14.90 0.54 3.10
N ALA A 96 15.93 1.28 2.70
CA ALA A 96 15.87 2.15 1.55
C ALA A 96 15.52 1.37 0.27
N PHE A 97 14.72 2.00 -0.59
CA PHE A 97 14.38 1.47 -1.88
C PHE A 97 15.59 1.44 -2.82
N ILE A 98 15.70 0.36 -3.59
CA ILE A 98 16.73 0.22 -4.64
C ILE A 98 16.07 0.05 -6.01
N PRO A 99 16.70 0.51 -7.11
CA PRO A 99 16.08 0.46 -8.44
C PRO A 99 15.60 -0.93 -8.87
N ALA A 100 16.32 -1.98 -8.50
CA ALA A 100 15.96 -3.37 -8.80
C ALA A 100 14.62 -3.83 -8.20
N MET A 101 14.07 -3.08 -7.24
CA MET A 101 12.76 -3.38 -6.66
C MET A 101 11.58 -2.91 -7.53
N PHE A 102 11.83 -2.09 -8.57
CA PHE A 102 10.81 -1.52 -9.43
C PHE A 102 10.97 -2.02 -10.87
N PRO A 103 10.37 -3.17 -11.23
CA PRO A 103 10.60 -3.83 -12.52
C PRO A 103 10.17 -3.00 -13.74
N TYR A 104 9.29 -2.01 -13.57
CA TYR A 104 8.75 -1.20 -14.66
C TYR A 104 9.15 0.27 -14.60
N LYS A 105 9.96 0.67 -13.60
CA LYS A 105 10.45 2.04 -13.51
C LYS A 105 11.49 2.28 -14.60
N LYS A 106 11.29 3.33 -15.41
CA LYS A 106 12.23 3.71 -16.46
C LYS A 106 13.56 4.11 -15.83
N GLN A 107 14.65 3.66 -16.44
CA GLN A 107 16.01 4.04 -16.08
C GLN A 107 16.39 5.38 -16.72
#